data_AF-A0A8S9TTL9-F1
#
_entry.id   AF-A0A8S9TTL9-F1
#
_cell.length_a   1.000
_cell.length_b   1.000
_cell.length_c   1.000
_cell.angle_alpha   90.00
_cell.angle_beta   90.00
_cell.angle_gamma   90.00
#
_symmetry.space_group_name_H-M   'P 1'
#
loop_
_entity.id
_entity.type
_entity.pdbx_description
1 polymer ?
#
loop_
_entity_poly.entity_id
_entity_poly.type
_entity_poly.pdbx_seq_one_letter_code
_entity_poly.pdbx_strand_id
1 'polypeptide(L)'
;MGQLSPEEPPRGRRSWALLLLVPIVVVALFTLIIETTSLLGPPGDKLLGLHRVIGLTWRNRFSYFLSADEAVADEDLLHLSLLHEVCITDTNTSLPWQFGSPGNQALGGTANNTQVLMHKNDKDLLQKLRQCPSVDVFLPHNVHTSGYCEDAVAFVKYLESRLLPEWVLEIKLFRPGS
;
A
#
# COMPACT_ATOMS: atom_id res chain seq x y z
N MET A 1 -72.47 15.55 -31.64
CA MET A 1 -71.21 14.90 -32.07
C MET A 1 -70.24 16.02 -32.39
N GLY A 2 -69.21 16.31 -31.58
CA GLY A 2 -67.96 15.54 -31.40
C GLY A 2 -66.90 16.19 -32.31
N GLN A 3 -65.66 16.50 -31.93
CA GLN A 3 -64.81 16.14 -30.79
C GLN A 3 -63.68 17.19 -30.73
N LEU A 4 -63.14 17.39 -29.52
CA LEU A 4 -61.96 18.20 -29.21
C LEU A 4 -60.69 17.47 -29.69
N SER A 5 -59.75 18.16 -30.33
CA SER A 5 -58.45 17.59 -30.73
C SER A 5 -57.34 18.18 -29.85
N PRO A 6 -56.50 17.37 -29.18
CA PRO A 6 -55.43 17.88 -28.33
C PRO A 6 -54.09 17.95 -29.07
N GLU A 7 -53.35 18.99 -28.70
CA GLU A 7 -51.99 19.37 -29.09
C GLU A 7 -50.95 18.30 -28.68
N GLU A 8 -50.09 17.86 -29.62
CA GLU A 8 -48.95 16.95 -29.35
C GLU A 8 -47.64 17.75 -29.12
N PRO A 9 -46.86 17.48 -28.05
CA PRO A 9 -45.57 18.12 -27.81
C PRO A 9 -44.41 17.43 -28.57
N PRO A 10 -43.26 18.11 -28.76
CA PRO A 10 -42.24 17.73 -29.73
C PRO A 10 -41.41 16.51 -29.29
N ARG A 11 -41.42 15.46 -30.12
CA ARG A 11 -40.86 14.11 -29.90
C ARG A 11 -39.32 13.99 -30.09
N GLY A 12 -38.60 15.08 -30.35
CA GLY A 12 -37.22 15.02 -30.89
C GLY A 12 -36.06 14.92 -29.88
N ARG A 13 -36.18 15.48 -28.67
CA ARG A 13 -35.00 15.67 -27.78
C ARG A 13 -34.75 14.53 -26.79
N ARG A 14 -35.80 13.78 -26.44
CA ARG A 14 -35.76 12.67 -25.47
C ARG A 14 -35.15 11.39 -26.07
N SER A 15 -35.28 11.21 -27.38
CA SER A 15 -34.75 10.04 -28.11
C SER A 15 -33.22 10.03 -28.19
N TRP A 16 -32.58 11.20 -28.33
CA TRP A 16 -31.13 11.30 -28.45
C TRP A 16 -30.40 11.06 -27.12
N ALA A 17 -30.99 11.54 -26.00
CA ALA A 17 -30.48 11.24 -24.67
C ALA A 17 -30.60 9.75 -24.31
N LEU A 18 -31.70 9.09 -24.72
CA LEU A 18 -31.86 7.65 -24.54
C LEU A 18 -30.85 6.84 -25.36
N LEU A 19 -30.53 7.27 -26.58
CA LEU A 19 -29.53 6.60 -27.45
C LEU A 19 -28.11 6.63 -26.88
N LEU A 20 -27.75 7.67 -26.11
CA LEU A 20 -26.45 7.76 -25.43
C LEU A 20 -26.41 7.01 -24.09
N LEU A 21 -27.56 6.87 -23.41
CA LEU A 21 -27.64 6.17 -22.13
C LEU A 21 -27.59 4.64 -22.29
N VAL A 22 -28.14 4.11 -23.39
CA VAL A 22 -28.12 2.66 -23.69
C VAL A 22 -26.69 2.07 -23.71
N PRO A 23 -25.71 2.61 -24.45
CA PRO A 23 -24.37 2.05 -24.45
C PRO A 23 -23.69 2.18 -23.07
N ILE A 24 -23.95 3.25 -22.31
CA ILE A 24 -23.39 3.43 -20.97
C ILE A 24 -23.94 2.38 -20.01
N VAL A 25 -25.26 2.14 -20.03
CA VAL A 25 -25.91 1.11 -19.20
C VAL A 25 -25.43 -0.29 -19.59
N VAL A 26 -25.24 -0.56 -20.89
CA VAL A 26 -24.70 -1.83 -21.38
C VAL A 26 -23.26 -2.03 -20.90
N VAL A 27 -22.40 -1.01 -21.02
CA VAL A 27 -21.02 -1.08 -20.52
C VAL A 27 -21.00 -1.27 -19.00
N ALA A 28 -21.83 -0.55 -18.25
CA ALA A 28 -21.92 -0.68 -16.80
C ALA A 28 -22.40 -2.07 -16.35
N LEU A 29 -23.37 -2.65 -17.07
CA LEU A 29 -23.83 -4.02 -16.84
C LEU A 29 -22.74 -5.04 -17.20
N PHE A 30 -22.02 -4.83 -18.30
CA PHE A 30 -20.91 -5.71 -18.68
C PHE A 30 -19.78 -5.67 -17.65
N THR A 31 -19.41 -4.50 -17.13
CA THR A 31 -18.42 -4.39 -16.05
C THR A 31 -18.90 -5.08 -14.77
N LEU A 32 -20.17 -4.91 -14.41
CA LEU A 32 -20.76 -5.56 -13.22
C LEU A 32 -20.80 -7.10 -13.37
N ILE A 33 -21.08 -7.61 -14.58
CA ILE A 33 -21.10 -9.05 -14.86
C ILE A 33 -19.67 -9.63 -14.80
N ILE A 34 -18.67 -8.92 -15.32
CA ILE A 34 -17.25 -9.32 -15.21
C ILE A 34 -16.79 -9.34 -13.74
N GLU A 35 -17.26 -8.38 -12.93
CA GLU A 35 -16.95 -8.30 -11.51
C GLU A 35 -17.66 -9.39 -10.69
N THR A 36 -18.92 -9.69 -10.98
CA THR A 36 -19.69 -10.74 -10.29
C THR A 36 -19.26 -12.16 -10.68
N THR A 37 -18.84 -12.39 -11.92
CA THR A 37 -18.23 -13.68 -12.34
C THR A 37 -16.86 -13.91 -11.70
N SER A 38 -16.15 -12.84 -11.32
CA SER A 38 -14.93 -12.92 -10.52
C SER A 38 -15.18 -13.24 -9.04
N LEU A 39 -16.39 -12.96 -8.53
CA LEU A 39 -16.80 -13.24 -7.14
C LEU A 39 -17.36 -14.65 -6.91
N LEU A 40 -17.64 -15.41 -7.98
CA LEU A 40 -18.10 -16.80 -7.90
C LEU A 40 -16.97 -17.84 -8.10
N GLY A 41 -15.71 -17.44 -7.85
CA GLY A 41 -14.59 -18.36 -7.67
C GLY A 41 -14.61 -18.99 -6.27
N PRO A 42 -14.14 -20.25 -6.11
CA PRO A 42 -14.20 -20.97 -4.84
C PRO A 42 -13.47 -20.22 -3.71
N PRO A 43 -13.94 -20.34 -2.45
CA PRO A 43 -13.46 -19.53 -1.34
C PRO A 43 -12.06 -19.97 -0.94
N GLY A 44 -11.10 -19.06 -1.04
CA GLY A 44 -9.74 -19.27 -0.57
C GLY A 44 -8.70 -18.48 -1.37
N ASP A 45 -8.12 -17.47 -0.73
CA ASP A 45 -6.73 -17.07 -0.90
C ASP A 45 -6.26 -16.52 -2.26
N LYS A 46 -7.01 -15.59 -2.89
CA LYS A 46 -6.53 -14.90 -4.12
C LYS A 46 -6.64 -13.38 -4.16
N LEU A 47 -7.25 -12.73 -3.18
CA LEU A 47 -7.41 -11.26 -3.20
C LEU A 47 -6.06 -10.52 -3.02
N LEU A 48 -5.10 -11.11 -2.31
CA LEU A 48 -3.75 -10.56 -2.14
C LEU A 48 -2.83 -10.82 -3.36
N GLY A 49 -3.14 -11.82 -4.18
CA GLY A 49 -2.36 -12.16 -5.37
C GLY A 49 -2.71 -11.31 -6.59
N LEU A 50 -3.99 -10.94 -6.75
CA LEU A 50 -4.43 -10.23 -7.96
C LEU A 50 -4.00 -8.75 -7.98
N HIS A 51 -3.92 -8.09 -6.82
CA HIS A 51 -3.38 -6.73 -6.72
C HIS A 51 -1.91 -6.66 -7.17
N ARG A 52 -1.14 -7.74 -6.96
CA ARG A 52 0.24 -7.84 -7.46
C ARG A 52 0.31 -8.09 -8.96
N VAL A 53 -0.54 -8.95 -9.53
CA VAL A 53 -0.51 -9.26 -10.98
C VAL A 53 -1.02 -8.09 -11.84
N ILE A 54 -2.07 -7.40 -11.41
CA ILE A 54 -2.58 -6.21 -12.12
C ILE A 54 -1.58 -5.05 -11.98
N GLY A 55 -0.96 -4.88 -10.81
CA GLY A 55 0.11 -3.91 -10.60
C GLY A 55 1.34 -4.14 -11.50
N LEU A 56 1.75 -5.40 -11.71
CA LEU A 56 2.90 -5.76 -12.56
C LEU A 56 2.63 -5.54 -14.06
N THR A 57 1.41 -5.82 -14.54
CA THR A 57 1.07 -5.62 -15.96
C THR A 57 0.89 -4.15 -16.34
N TRP A 58 0.45 -3.29 -15.41
CA TRP A 58 0.39 -1.85 -15.62
C TRP A 58 1.79 -1.20 -15.54
N ARG A 59 2.65 -1.65 -14.61
CA ARG A 59 4.07 -1.23 -14.50
C ARG A 59 4.85 -1.46 -15.80
N ASN A 60 4.69 -2.63 -16.41
CA ASN A 60 5.36 -2.97 -17.67
C ASN A 60 4.96 -2.06 -18.84
N ARG A 61 3.76 -1.45 -18.82
CA ARG A 61 3.34 -0.51 -19.86
C ARG A 61 3.91 0.91 -19.64
N PHE A 62 4.16 1.31 -18.39
CA PHE A 62 4.80 2.59 -18.06
C PHE A 62 6.32 2.58 -18.21
N SER A 63 6.95 1.41 -18.07
CA SER A 63 8.41 1.24 -18.25
C SER A 63 8.92 1.66 -19.64
N TYR A 64 8.06 1.79 -20.65
CA TYR A 64 8.45 2.28 -21.98
C TYR A 64 8.61 3.81 -22.05
N PHE A 65 8.18 4.57 -21.04
CA PHE A 65 8.21 6.04 -21.04
C PHE A 65 9.30 6.64 -20.15
N LEU A 66 9.83 5.89 -19.17
CA LEU A 66 10.95 6.32 -18.33
C LEU A 66 12.26 5.90 -19.00
N SER A 67 13.20 6.83 -19.09
CA SER A 67 14.57 6.50 -19.52
C SER A 67 15.13 5.43 -18.58
N ALA A 68 15.95 4.49 -19.09
CA ALA A 68 16.52 3.42 -18.25
C ALA A 68 17.30 3.92 -17.02
N ASP A 69 17.76 5.18 -17.06
CA ASP A 69 18.42 5.90 -15.96
C ASP A 69 17.47 6.39 -14.85
N GLU A 70 16.16 6.39 -15.10
CA GLU A 70 15.11 6.89 -14.18
C GLU A 70 14.27 5.74 -13.59
N ALA A 71 14.57 4.50 -14.00
CA ALA A 71 13.90 3.31 -13.49
C ALA A 71 14.43 2.95 -12.10
N VAL A 72 13.56 3.03 -11.09
CA VAL A 72 13.87 2.54 -9.73
C VAL A 72 13.94 1.01 -9.76
N ALA A 73 14.98 0.45 -9.13
CA ALA A 73 15.15 -1.01 -9.08
C ALA A 73 13.97 -1.71 -8.38
N ASP A 74 13.57 -2.88 -8.86
CA ASP A 74 12.44 -3.63 -8.28
C ASP A 74 12.67 -4.00 -6.81
N GLU A 75 13.91 -4.31 -6.44
CA GLU A 75 14.31 -4.59 -5.06
C GLU A 75 14.12 -3.39 -4.14
N ASP A 76 14.34 -2.18 -4.67
CA ASP A 76 14.19 -0.93 -3.93
C ASP A 76 12.73 -0.60 -3.66
N LEU A 77 11.86 -0.92 -4.64
CA LEU A 77 10.42 -0.77 -4.55
C LEU A 77 9.82 -1.80 -3.60
N LEU A 78 10.31 -3.04 -3.64
CA LEU A 78 9.92 -4.08 -2.70
C LEU A 78 10.36 -3.72 -1.27
N HIS A 79 11.57 -3.20 -1.09
CA HIS A 79 12.07 -2.76 0.21
C HIS A 79 11.14 -1.71 0.84
N LEU A 80 10.80 -0.65 0.09
CA LEU A 80 9.85 0.37 0.55
C LEU A 80 8.47 -0.23 0.87
N SER A 81 7.99 -1.17 0.06
CA SER A 81 6.70 -1.83 0.28
C SER A 81 6.68 -2.64 1.57
N LEU A 82 7.77 -3.35 1.88
CA LEU A 82 7.91 -4.15 3.10
C LEU A 82 7.99 -3.27 4.35
N LEU A 83 8.76 -2.17 4.30
CA LEU A 83 8.81 -1.19 5.38
C LEU A 83 7.43 -0.56 5.63
N HIS A 84 6.73 -0.19 4.57
CA HIS A 84 5.39 0.40 4.63
C HIS A 84 4.37 -0.53 5.27
N GLU A 85 4.37 -1.81 4.87
CA GLU A 85 3.50 -2.84 5.44
C GLU A 85 3.67 -2.95 6.95
N VAL A 86 4.91 -3.03 7.46
CA VAL A 86 5.17 -3.10 8.90
C VAL A 86 4.79 -1.81 9.60
N CYS A 87 5.08 -0.65 9.02
CA CYS A 87 4.70 0.63 9.62
C CYS A 87 3.20 0.72 9.88
N ILE A 88 2.36 0.23 8.96
CA ILE A 88 0.90 0.26 9.13
C ILE A 88 0.42 -0.83 10.10
N THR A 89 0.96 -2.04 9.97
CA THR A 89 0.43 -3.22 10.67
C THR A 89 0.91 -3.31 12.12
N ASP A 90 2.14 -2.88 12.41
CA ASP A 90 2.77 -3.00 13.72
C ASP A 90 3.32 -1.66 14.23
N THR A 91 2.38 -0.83 14.68
CA THR A 91 2.60 0.54 15.19
C THR A 91 3.46 0.63 16.45
N ASN A 92 3.67 -0.49 17.16
CA ASN A 92 4.43 -0.52 18.41
C ASN A 92 5.81 -1.12 18.24
N THR A 93 6.30 -1.25 17.01
CA THR A 93 7.59 -1.85 16.71
C THR A 93 8.56 -0.80 16.21
N SER A 94 9.79 -0.85 16.74
CA SER A 94 10.88 -0.05 16.18
C SER A 94 11.37 -0.73 14.92
N LEU A 95 11.23 -0.02 13.79
CA LEU A 95 11.45 -0.52 12.44
C LEU A 95 12.73 0.08 11.85
N PRO A 96 13.84 -0.68 11.80
CA PRO A 96 15.08 -0.18 11.24
C PRO A 96 15.16 -0.44 9.73
N TRP A 97 15.93 0.38 9.00
CA TRP A 97 16.03 0.31 7.53
C TRP A 97 16.52 -1.02 6.98
N GLN A 98 17.18 -1.86 7.78
CA GLN A 98 17.68 -3.16 7.32
C GLN A 98 16.53 -4.14 7.06
N PHE A 99 15.33 -3.91 7.62
CA PHE A 99 14.19 -4.80 7.43
C PHE A 99 13.75 -4.88 5.96
N GLY A 100 13.84 -6.07 5.35
CA GLY A 100 13.47 -6.25 3.95
C GLY A 100 14.39 -5.53 2.94
N SER A 101 15.59 -5.13 3.36
CA SER A 101 16.58 -4.52 2.47
C SER A 101 17.00 -5.47 1.33
N PRO A 102 17.61 -4.98 0.24
CA PRO A 102 18.19 -5.86 -0.78
C PRO A 102 19.08 -6.94 -0.15
N GLY A 103 18.91 -8.20 -0.57
CA GLY A 103 19.53 -9.38 0.06
C GLY A 103 18.76 -10.02 1.22
N ASN A 104 17.84 -9.29 1.85
CA ASN A 104 16.95 -9.76 2.93
C ASN A 104 15.50 -10.00 2.44
N GLN A 105 15.30 -10.10 1.13
CA GLN A 105 14.00 -10.30 0.50
C GLN A 105 13.85 -11.77 0.09
N ALA A 106 12.80 -12.43 0.57
CA ALA A 106 12.49 -13.83 0.26
C ALA A 106 11.69 -13.97 -1.04
N LEU A 107 11.76 -15.16 -1.64
CA LEU A 107 10.88 -15.56 -2.74
C LEU A 107 9.43 -15.50 -2.26
N GLY A 108 8.63 -14.60 -2.86
CA GLY A 108 7.28 -14.29 -2.39
C GLY A 108 7.08 -12.85 -1.94
N GLY A 109 8.15 -12.03 -1.93
CA GLY A 109 8.05 -10.61 -1.60
C GLY A 109 7.70 -10.40 -0.14
N THR A 110 8.41 -11.12 0.73
CA THR A 110 8.39 -11.01 2.19
C THR A 110 9.81 -10.77 2.70
N ALA A 111 9.96 -10.20 3.88
CA ALA A 111 11.28 -10.06 4.53
C ALA A 111 11.70 -11.39 5.16
N ASN A 112 12.98 -11.77 4.99
CA ASN A 112 13.55 -12.96 5.64
C ASN A 112 14.23 -12.64 6.99
N ASN A 113 14.26 -11.37 7.38
CA ASN A 113 15.04 -10.87 8.51
C ASN A 113 14.17 -10.22 9.60
N THR A 114 13.03 -10.81 9.94
CA THR A 114 12.09 -10.27 10.94
C THR A 114 12.71 -10.05 12.33
N GLN A 115 13.82 -10.72 12.66
CA GLN A 115 14.56 -10.53 13.91
C GLN A 115 15.16 -9.13 14.11
N VAL A 116 15.29 -8.33 13.05
CA VAL A 116 15.81 -6.94 13.14
C VAL A 116 14.77 -5.99 13.73
N LEU A 117 13.48 -6.34 13.67
CA LEU A 117 12.43 -5.61 14.35
C LEU A 117 12.68 -5.63 15.86
N MET A 118 12.38 -4.52 16.52
CA MET A 118 12.58 -4.39 17.96
C MET A 118 11.26 -4.16 18.67
N HIS A 119 11.00 -5.01 19.64
CA HIS A 119 9.83 -4.89 20.50
C HIS A 119 10.24 -4.55 21.94
N LYS A 120 9.33 -3.90 22.67
CA LYS A 120 9.57 -3.46 24.06
C LYS A 120 10.03 -4.59 25.00
N ASN A 121 9.64 -5.83 24.73
CA ASN A 121 9.90 -7.00 25.57
C ASN A 121 11.08 -7.86 25.06
N ASP A 122 11.83 -7.40 24.07
CA ASP A 122 12.99 -8.10 23.55
C ASP A 122 14.08 -8.23 24.63
N LYS A 123 14.64 -9.43 24.81
CA LYS A 123 15.69 -9.68 25.80
C LYS A 123 16.99 -8.93 25.49
N ASP A 124 17.26 -8.71 24.21
CA ASP A 124 18.42 -8.03 23.67
C ASP A 124 18.13 -6.57 23.27
N LEU A 125 16.99 -6.02 23.72
CA LEU A 125 16.54 -4.67 23.37
C LEU A 125 17.63 -3.60 23.58
N LEU A 126 18.31 -3.62 24.73
CA LEU A 126 19.38 -2.66 25.02
C LEU A 126 20.55 -2.76 24.05
N GLN A 127 20.86 -3.97 23.57
CA GLN A 127 21.92 -4.17 22.58
C GLN A 127 21.49 -3.64 21.20
N LYS A 128 20.23 -3.88 20.80
CA LYS A 128 19.68 -3.35 19.55
C LYS A 128 19.62 -1.82 19.56
N LEU A 129 19.08 -1.21 20.61
CA LEU A 129 18.94 0.26 20.71
C LEU A 129 20.27 1.01 20.79
N ARG A 130 21.33 0.38 21.32
CA ARG A 130 22.69 0.95 21.34
C ARG A 130 23.27 1.16 19.94
N GLN A 131 22.74 0.49 18.92
CA GLN A 131 23.10 0.77 17.54
C GLN A 131 22.41 2.07 17.14
N CYS A 132 23.08 3.21 17.33
CA CYS A 132 22.50 4.52 17.07
C CYS A 132 22.82 4.95 15.63
N PRO A 133 21.82 5.04 14.74
CA PRO A 133 22.00 5.70 13.44
C PRO A 133 22.18 7.21 13.64
N SER A 134 22.59 7.91 12.58
CA SER A 134 22.82 9.36 12.60
C SER A 134 21.55 10.16 12.89
N VAL A 135 20.40 9.65 12.44
CA VAL A 135 19.08 10.26 12.60
C VAL A 135 18.10 9.15 12.99
N ASP A 136 17.12 9.48 13.81
CA ASP A 136 16.00 8.62 14.16
C ASP A 136 14.69 9.31 13.75
N VAL A 137 13.74 8.55 13.21
CA VAL A 137 12.42 9.07 12.81
C VAL A 137 11.41 8.67 13.87
N PHE A 138 10.86 9.62 14.59
CA PHE A 138 9.78 9.35 15.55
C PHE A 138 8.43 9.42 14.84
N LEU A 139 7.60 8.39 15.01
CA LEU A 139 6.22 8.38 14.53
C LEU A 139 5.28 8.00 15.67
N PRO A 140 4.36 8.89 16.08
CA PRO A 140 3.45 8.59 17.17
C PRO A 140 2.39 7.57 16.76
N HIS A 141 1.91 6.77 17.72
CA HIS A 141 1.00 5.65 17.49
C HIS A 141 -0.28 6.02 16.73
N ASN A 142 -0.79 7.23 16.93
CA ASN A 142 -2.05 7.70 16.36
C ASN A 142 -1.95 8.20 14.90
N VAL A 143 -0.77 8.19 14.28
CA VAL A 143 -0.57 8.69 12.90
C VAL A 143 -0.03 7.65 11.91
N HIS A 144 -0.04 6.35 12.26
CA HIS A 144 0.34 5.25 11.35
C HIS A 144 -0.69 5.00 10.24
N THR A 145 -1.01 6.06 9.49
CA THR A 145 -1.84 6.01 8.29
C THR A 145 -0.96 5.75 7.07
N SER A 146 -1.56 5.32 5.95
CA SER A 146 -0.81 5.01 4.73
C SER A 146 0.11 6.15 4.27
N GLY A 147 -0.32 7.41 4.36
CA GLY A 147 0.47 8.56 3.90
C GLY A 147 1.65 8.86 4.82
N TYR A 148 1.42 9.00 6.13
CA TYR A 148 2.51 9.23 7.08
C TYR A 148 3.51 8.08 7.12
N CYS A 149 3.04 6.83 7.00
CA CYS A 149 3.94 5.68 6.89
C CYS A 149 4.75 5.71 5.60
N GLU A 150 4.18 6.12 4.47
CA GLU A 150 4.90 6.25 3.20
C GLU A 150 6.06 7.25 3.33
N ASP A 151 5.80 8.43 3.89
CA ASP A 151 6.83 9.45 4.12
C ASP A 151 7.87 8.98 5.14
N ALA A 152 7.42 8.42 6.27
CA ALA A 152 8.31 7.99 7.34
C ALA A 152 9.26 6.87 6.88
N VAL A 153 8.76 5.88 6.14
CA VAL A 153 9.60 4.78 5.67
C VAL A 153 10.56 5.21 4.56
N ALA A 154 10.24 6.26 3.80
CA ALA A 154 11.19 6.88 2.88
C ALA A 154 12.39 7.47 3.65
N PHE A 155 12.15 8.22 4.73
CA PHE A 155 13.23 8.69 5.59
C PHE A 155 14.03 7.53 6.20
N VAL A 156 13.34 6.50 6.71
CA VAL A 156 13.99 5.28 7.24
C VAL A 156 14.94 4.68 6.23
N LYS A 157 14.47 4.43 5.00
CA LYS A 157 15.29 3.82 3.96
C LYS A 157 16.49 4.69 3.56
N TYR A 158 16.25 5.94 3.19
CA TYR A 158 17.28 6.77 2.54
C TYR A 158 18.27 7.42 3.52
N LEU A 159 17.89 7.58 4.79
CA LEU A 159 18.78 8.09 5.83
C LEU A 159 19.46 6.96 6.63
N GLU A 160 19.22 5.71 6.26
CA GLU A 160 19.69 4.54 7.01
C GLU A 160 19.31 4.64 8.50
N SER A 161 18.10 5.13 8.78
CA SER A 161 17.59 5.37 10.13
C SER A 161 16.70 4.23 10.60
N ARG A 162 16.02 4.46 11.74
CA ARG A 162 14.95 3.60 12.24
C ARG A 162 13.74 4.46 12.62
N LEU A 163 12.57 3.85 12.49
CA LEU A 163 11.31 4.36 13.00
C LEU A 163 11.21 4.03 14.49
N LEU A 164 11.01 5.05 15.33
CA LEU A 164 10.85 4.89 16.76
C LEU A 164 9.39 5.07 17.16
N PRO A 165 8.78 4.07 17.83
CA PRO A 165 7.50 4.22 18.50
C PRO A 165 7.67 4.93 19.84
N GLU A 166 6.56 5.42 20.40
CA GLU A 166 6.50 6.19 21.65
C GLU A 166 7.22 5.52 22.82
N TRP A 167 7.07 4.20 23.00
CA TRP A 167 7.69 3.52 24.13
C TRP A 167 9.21 3.64 24.13
N VAL A 168 9.89 3.77 22.98
CA VAL A 168 11.35 3.89 22.95
C VAL A 168 11.81 5.16 23.67
N LEU A 169 11.01 6.22 23.61
CA LEU A 169 11.29 7.49 24.26
C LEU A 169 10.98 7.47 25.76
N GLU A 170 10.10 6.56 26.20
CA GLU A 170 9.63 6.48 27.59
C GLU A 170 10.39 5.46 28.45
N ILE A 171 10.95 4.42 27.84
CA ILE A 171 11.59 3.35 28.61
C ILE A 171 12.86 3.84 29.32
N LYS A 172 13.05 3.33 30.53
CA LYS A 172 14.30 3.48 31.28
C LYS A 172 15.07 2.17 31.21
N LEU A 173 16.16 2.16 30.46
CA LEU A 173 17.06 1.01 30.38
C LEU A 173 18.30 1.27 31.23
N PHE A 174 18.56 0.35 32.16
CA PHE A 174 19.74 0.38 33.00
C PHE A 174 20.84 -0.48 32.38
N ARG A 175 22.07 0.01 32.41
CA ARG A 175 23.23 -0.79 32.04
C ARG A 175 23.51 -1.78 33.18
N PRO A 176 23.59 -3.10 32.93
CA PRO A 176 24.05 -4.01 33.97
C PRO A 176 25.49 -3.65 34.34
N GLY A 177 25.73 -3.32 35.62
CA GLY A 177 27.04 -2.94 36.15
C GLY A 177 27.25 -1.46 36.50
N SER A 178 26.18 -0.68 36.67
CA SER A 178 26.22 0.65 37.33
C SER A 178 25.79 0.57 38.78
#